data_AF-A0A9D6NGE3-F1
#
_entry.id   AF-A0A9D6NGE3-F1
#
_cell.length_a   1.000
_cell.length_b   1.000
_cell.length_c   1.000
_cell.angle_alpha   90.00
_cell.angle_beta   90.00
_cell.angle_gamma   90.00
#
_symmetry.space_group_name_H-M   'P 1'
#
loop_
_entity.id
_entity.type
_entity.pdbx_description
1 polymer ?
#
loop_
_entity_poly.entity_id
_entity_poly.type
_entity_poly.pdbx_seq_one_letter_code
_entity_poly.pdbx_strand_id
1 'polypeptide(L)'
;MEAKAVAVEHEEKKSTFKPPEPDVNPIGHMLADYKEWVEQQQQKIDIEYDEEEDVFRVTRGDMIPVVVYPSEIDFKFYHDDQAVFVEAEIGPPGPIELDELMKFSGDELVLSRISQAERDEDDYMVVVEAALPVTMVEFPLLDLMVREVANIAADIRAQLGNGDTAAEEDDDEEEDPEDEEE
;
A
#
# COMPACT_ATOMS: atom_id res chain seq x y z
N MET A 1 48.27 -1.62 -15.19
CA MET A 1 47.27 -1.64 -14.12
C MET A 1 46.06 -2.34 -14.69
N GLU A 2 45.83 -3.59 -14.30
CA GLU A 2 44.63 -4.34 -14.72
C GLU A 2 43.50 -4.01 -13.74
N ALA A 3 42.39 -3.50 -14.24
CA ALA A 3 41.18 -3.29 -13.46
C ALA A 3 40.49 -4.65 -13.27
N LYS A 4 40.47 -5.16 -12.04
CA LYS A 4 39.62 -6.28 -11.67
C LYS A 4 38.18 -5.77 -11.57
N ALA A 5 37.31 -6.27 -12.45
CA ALA A 5 35.88 -6.13 -12.28
C ALA A 5 35.46 -6.96 -11.06
N VAL A 6 34.89 -6.29 -10.05
CA VAL A 6 34.23 -6.93 -8.92
C VAL A 6 32.84 -7.30 -9.41
N ALA A 7 32.59 -8.60 -9.59
CA ALA A 7 31.24 -9.11 -9.79
C ALA A 7 30.50 -8.93 -8.46
N VAL A 8 29.53 -8.03 -8.45
CA VAL A 8 28.54 -7.95 -7.36
C VAL A 8 27.56 -9.09 -7.62
N GLU A 9 27.70 -10.16 -6.85
CA GLU A 9 26.68 -11.20 -6.78
C GLU A 9 25.43 -10.58 -6.14
N HIS A 10 24.42 -10.32 -6.95
CA HIS A 10 23.08 -10.04 -6.45
C HIS A 10 22.51 -11.35 -5.93
N GLU A 11 22.49 -11.54 -4.61
CA GLU A 11 21.62 -12.54 -3.99
C GLU A 11 20.16 -12.16 -4.30
N GLU A 12 19.55 -12.89 -5.21
CA GLU A 12 18.10 -12.93 -5.37
C GLU A 12 17.51 -13.54 -4.09
N LYS A 13 17.08 -12.69 -3.14
CA LYS A 13 16.17 -13.13 -2.08
C LYS A 13 14.90 -13.64 -2.76
N LYS A 14 14.72 -14.96 -2.80
CA LYS A 14 13.45 -15.58 -3.19
C LYS A 14 12.35 -15.00 -2.31
N SER A 15 11.27 -14.55 -2.93
CA SER A 15 10.02 -14.17 -2.28
C SER A 15 9.64 -15.17 -1.18
N THR A 16 9.44 -14.66 0.04
CA THR A 16 8.99 -15.44 1.20
C THR A 16 7.48 -15.34 1.42
N PHE A 17 6.77 -14.57 0.60
CA PHE A 17 5.32 -14.44 0.70
C PHE A 17 4.68 -15.80 0.44
N LYS A 18 3.93 -16.29 1.44
CA LYS A 18 3.12 -17.48 1.34
C LYS A 18 1.67 -17.04 1.49
N PRO A 19 0.83 -17.15 0.46
CA PRO A 19 -0.55 -16.73 0.57
C PRO A 19 -1.28 -17.58 1.63
N PRO A 20 -2.26 -17.01 2.33
CA PRO A 20 -3.17 -17.78 3.17
C PRO A 20 -3.99 -18.76 2.32
N GLU A 21 -4.58 -19.77 2.96
CA GLU A 21 -5.47 -20.71 2.26
C GLU A 21 -6.70 -19.96 1.70
N PRO A 22 -7.30 -20.40 0.57
CA PRO A 22 -8.40 -19.68 -0.06
C PRO A 22 -9.65 -19.50 0.80
N ASP A 23 -9.85 -20.37 1.79
CA ASP A 23 -10.95 -20.30 2.76
C ASP A 23 -10.69 -19.30 3.90
N VAL A 24 -9.44 -18.87 4.06
CA VAL A 24 -9.06 -17.78 4.97
C VAL A 24 -9.23 -16.44 4.26
N ASN A 25 -8.61 -16.26 3.09
CA ASN A 25 -8.78 -15.05 2.30
C ASN A 25 -8.84 -15.35 0.79
N PRO A 26 -9.91 -14.94 0.08
CA PRO A 26 -10.17 -15.33 -1.30
C PRO A 26 -9.19 -14.74 -2.32
N ILE A 27 -8.46 -13.67 -1.98
CA ILE A 27 -7.59 -12.95 -2.94
C ILE A 27 -6.10 -13.22 -2.70
N GLY A 28 -5.71 -13.94 -1.64
CA GLY A 28 -4.31 -14.16 -1.29
C GLY A 28 -3.50 -14.82 -2.42
N HIS A 29 -4.05 -15.86 -3.05
CA HIS A 29 -3.40 -16.50 -4.20
C HIS A 29 -3.29 -15.59 -5.43
N MET A 30 -4.31 -14.78 -5.70
CA MET A 30 -4.27 -13.79 -6.77
C MET A 30 -3.16 -12.76 -6.53
N LEU A 31 -2.93 -12.35 -5.28
CA LEU A 31 -1.84 -11.43 -4.92
C LEU A 31 -0.46 -12.08 -5.00
N ALA A 32 -0.34 -13.39 -4.72
CA ALA A 32 0.89 -14.13 -4.97
C ALA A 32 1.24 -14.14 -6.47
N ASP A 33 0.26 -14.45 -7.33
CA ASP A 33 0.45 -14.45 -8.78
C ASP A 33 0.75 -13.04 -9.32
N TYR A 34 0.09 -12.01 -8.78
CA TYR A 34 0.37 -10.61 -9.08
C TYR A 34 1.81 -10.23 -8.72
N LYS A 35 2.29 -10.62 -7.53
CA LYS A 35 3.68 -10.39 -7.11
C LYS A 35 4.67 -11.01 -8.11
N GLU A 36 4.46 -12.27 -8.50
CA GLU A 36 5.29 -12.92 -9.51
C GLU A 36 5.26 -12.17 -10.85
N TRP A 37 4.09 -11.70 -11.28
CA TRP A 37 3.94 -10.94 -12.53
C TRP A 37 4.67 -9.59 -12.51
N VAL A 38 4.67 -8.88 -11.38
CA VAL A 38 5.44 -7.62 -11.20
C VAL A 38 6.95 -7.92 -11.19
N GLU A 39 7.38 -8.96 -10.48
CA GLU A 39 8.79 -9.35 -10.40
C GLU A 39 9.36 -9.79 -11.77
N GLN A 40 8.55 -10.46 -12.61
CA GLN A 40 8.91 -10.79 -13.99
C GLN A 40 9.20 -9.56 -14.86
N GLN A 41 8.67 -8.40 -14.50
CA GLN A 41 8.95 -7.11 -15.15
C GLN A 41 10.15 -6.38 -14.54
N GLN A 42 10.95 -7.05 -13.72
CA GLN A 42 12.13 -6.51 -13.02
C GLN A 42 11.79 -5.37 -12.06
N GLN A 43 10.56 -5.34 -11.54
CA GLN A 43 10.14 -4.38 -10.53
C GLN A 43 10.11 -5.05 -9.16
N LYS A 44 10.56 -4.32 -8.14
CA LYS A 44 10.53 -4.78 -6.76
C LYS A 44 9.18 -4.47 -6.16
N ILE A 45 8.59 -5.46 -5.50
CA ILE A 45 7.33 -5.35 -4.75
C ILE A 45 7.44 -6.25 -3.54
N ASP A 46 6.82 -5.86 -2.44
CA ASP A 46 6.66 -6.69 -1.26
C ASP A 46 5.19 -6.76 -0.87
N ILE A 47 4.76 -7.93 -0.41
CA ILE A 47 3.37 -8.18 0.02
C ILE A 47 3.43 -8.92 1.34
N GLU A 48 2.85 -8.31 2.36
CA GLU A 48 2.69 -8.87 3.70
C GLU A 48 1.20 -9.07 3.98
N TYR A 49 0.85 -10.19 4.61
CA TYR A 49 -0.52 -10.48 5.00
C TYR A 49 -0.66 -10.20 6.50
N ASP A 50 -1.59 -9.32 6.86
CA ASP A 50 -1.99 -9.06 8.23
C ASP A 50 -3.16 -9.97 8.58
N GLU A 51 -2.91 -10.96 9.45
CA GLU A 51 -3.91 -11.94 9.87
C GLU A 51 -4.97 -11.35 10.80
N GLU A 52 -4.68 -10.25 11.52
CA GLU A 52 -5.60 -9.65 12.47
C GLU A 52 -6.66 -8.82 11.75
N GLU A 53 -6.25 -8.08 10.72
CA GLU A 53 -7.13 -7.23 9.91
C GLU A 53 -7.68 -7.93 8.65
N ASP A 54 -7.16 -9.11 8.30
CA ASP A 54 -7.49 -9.85 7.06
C ASP A 54 -7.21 -9.02 5.78
N VAL A 55 -6.07 -8.32 5.78
CA VAL A 55 -5.65 -7.44 4.67
C VAL A 55 -4.23 -7.72 4.20
N PHE A 56 -3.89 -7.25 3.00
CA PHE A 56 -2.55 -7.36 2.43
C PHE A 56 -1.91 -6.00 2.30
N ARG A 57 -0.79 -5.78 3.00
CA ARG A 57 0.03 -4.59 2.84
C ARG A 57 0.96 -4.78 1.65
N VAL A 58 0.88 -3.88 0.67
CA VAL A 58 1.70 -3.88 -0.54
C VAL A 58 2.65 -2.69 -0.53
N THR A 59 3.95 -2.97 -0.57
CA THR A 59 5.02 -1.97 -0.55
C THR A 59 5.84 -2.03 -1.85
N ARG A 60 6.14 -0.87 -2.46
CA ARG A 60 6.83 -0.81 -3.76
C ARG A 60 7.80 0.37 -3.85
N GLY A 61 9.10 0.09 -3.74
CA GLY A 61 10.12 1.13 -3.80
C GLY A 61 9.87 2.20 -2.74
N ASP A 62 9.84 3.46 -3.17
CA ASP A 62 9.64 4.62 -2.29
C ASP A 62 8.18 5.10 -2.26
N MET A 63 7.24 4.33 -2.84
CA MET A 63 5.82 4.65 -2.80
C MET A 63 5.29 4.40 -1.39
N ILE A 64 4.30 5.19 -0.96
CA ILE A 64 3.59 4.89 0.27
C ILE A 64 2.95 3.48 0.17
N PRO A 65 2.97 2.69 1.26
CA PRO A 65 2.30 1.40 1.27
C PRO A 65 0.80 1.54 1.02
N VAL A 66 0.23 0.57 0.30
CA VAL A 66 -1.23 0.45 0.14
C VAL A 66 -1.72 -0.81 0.82
N VAL A 67 -2.98 -0.82 1.22
CA VAL A 67 -3.67 -1.99 1.76
C VAL A 67 -4.60 -2.54 0.69
N VAL A 68 -4.58 -3.85 0.50
CA VAL A 68 -5.41 -4.56 -0.48
C VAL A 68 -6.24 -5.61 0.25
N TYR A 69 -7.55 -5.61 0.04
CA TYR A 69 -8.44 -6.53 0.74
C TYR A 69 -9.70 -6.84 -0.08
N PRO A 70 -10.32 -8.01 0.12
CA PRO A 70 -11.61 -8.31 -0.47
C PRO A 70 -12.75 -7.72 0.39
N SER A 71 -13.83 -7.30 -0.26
CA SER A 71 -15.07 -6.94 0.47
C SER A 71 -16.31 -7.26 -0.35
N GLU A 72 -17.43 -7.47 0.34
CA GLU A 72 -18.73 -7.76 -0.28
C GLU A 72 -19.24 -6.54 -1.05
N ILE A 73 -19.81 -6.78 -2.23
CA ILE A 73 -20.43 -5.75 -3.07
C ILE A 73 -21.84 -6.16 -3.51
N ASP A 74 -22.64 -5.18 -3.94
CA ASP A 74 -24.01 -5.45 -4.38
C ASP A 74 -24.03 -6.24 -5.69
N PHE A 75 -24.25 -7.54 -5.57
CA PHE A 75 -24.40 -8.47 -6.69
C PHE A 75 -25.42 -8.02 -7.74
N LYS A 76 -26.51 -7.35 -7.35
CA LYS A 76 -27.53 -6.92 -8.32
C LYS A 76 -27.02 -5.82 -9.24
N PHE A 77 -26.12 -4.99 -8.73
CA PHE A 77 -25.55 -3.88 -9.48
C PHE A 77 -24.33 -4.34 -10.29
N TYR A 78 -23.44 -5.12 -9.68
CA TYR A 78 -22.14 -5.46 -10.26
C TYR A 78 -22.10 -6.84 -10.95
N HIS A 79 -23.10 -7.70 -10.73
CA HIS A 79 -23.10 -9.11 -11.15
C HIS A 79 -21.93 -9.93 -10.57
N ASP A 80 -21.41 -9.48 -9.44
CA ASP A 80 -20.32 -10.06 -8.67
C ASP A 80 -20.61 -9.80 -7.18
N ASP A 81 -20.28 -10.73 -6.30
CA ASP A 81 -20.53 -10.63 -4.86
C ASP A 81 -19.30 -10.15 -4.07
N GLN A 82 -18.13 -10.10 -4.71
CA GLN A 82 -16.89 -9.62 -4.10
C GLN A 82 -16.14 -8.65 -5.01
N ALA A 83 -15.47 -7.68 -4.39
CA ALA A 83 -14.52 -6.80 -5.06
C ALA A 83 -13.18 -6.77 -4.31
N VAL A 84 -12.11 -6.49 -5.05
CA VAL A 84 -10.81 -6.12 -4.51
C VAL A 84 -10.82 -4.61 -4.28
N PHE A 85 -10.54 -4.21 -3.06
CA PHE A 85 -10.29 -2.83 -2.67
C PHE A 85 -8.78 -2.62 -2.52
N VAL A 86 -8.32 -1.45 -2.95
CA VAL A 86 -6.96 -0.97 -2.77
C VAL A 86 -7.06 0.40 -2.14
N GLU A 87 -6.47 0.60 -0.96
CA GLU A 87 -6.56 1.85 -0.22
C GLU A 87 -5.21 2.34 0.29
N ALA A 88 -5.09 3.65 0.45
CA ALA A 88 -3.96 4.30 1.10
C ALA A 88 -4.44 5.45 1.99
N GLU A 89 -3.87 5.54 3.17
CA GLU A 89 -4.22 6.57 4.14
C GLU A 89 -3.57 7.91 3.79
N ILE A 90 -4.38 8.97 3.84
CA ILE A 90 -3.93 10.36 3.72
C ILE A 90 -3.65 10.94 5.11
N GLY A 91 -4.48 10.58 6.09
CA GLY A 91 -4.46 11.10 7.45
C GLY A 91 -5.87 11.40 7.99
N PRO A 92 -5.98 11.95 9.21
CA PRO A 92 -7.25 12.36 9.78
C PRO A 92 -7.89 13.50 8.99
N PRO A 93 -9.21 13.70 9.10
CA PRO A 93 -9.91 14.82 8.47
C PRO A 93 -9.43 16.15 9.07
N GLY A 94 -8.42 16.74 8.41
CA GLY A 94 -7.93 18.08 8.69
C GLY A 94 -8.71 19.15 7.90
N PRO A 95 -8.34 20.44 8.03
CA PRO A 95 -8.84 21.48 7.15
C PRO A 95 -8.23 21.30 5.75
N ILE A 96 -8.70 20.31 5.01
CA ILE A 96 -8.40 20.17 3.58
C ILE A 96 -9.37 21.08 2.84
N GLU A 97 -8.86 22.01 2.05
CA GLU A 97 -9.72 22.84 1.22
C GLU A 97 -10.42 21.95 0.18
N LEU A 98 -11.76 22.05 0.10
CA LEU A 98 -12.56 21.23 -0.80
C LEU A 98 -12.10 21.35 -2.26
N ASP A 99 -11.67 22.53 -2.67
CA ASP A 99 -11.13 22.77 -4.01
C ASP A 99 -9.85 21.97 -4.29
N GLU A 100 -9.07 21.64 -3.25
CA GLU A 100 -7.86 20.82 -3.38
C GLU A 100 -8.20 19.33 -3.49
N LEU A 101 -9.16 18.84 -2.69
CA LEU A 101 -9.70 17.48 -2.84
C LEU A 101 -10.35 17.27 -4.22
N MET A 102 -11.03 18.29 -4.73
CA MET A 102 -11.76 18.21 -6.01
C MET A 102 -10.86 18.29 -7.24
N LYS A 103 -9.67 18.91 -7.16
CA LYS A 103 -8.72 18.97 -8.29
C LYS A 103 -8.33 17.58 -8.78
N PHE A 104 -8.16 16.63 -7.86
CA PHE A 104 -7.89 15.23 -8.18
C PHE A 104 -8.95 14.63 -9.12
N SER A 105 -10.23 14.97 -8.93
CA SER A 105 -11.33 14.44 -9.75
C SER A 105 -11.51 15.10 -11.12
N GLY A 106 -10.83 16.23 -11.38
CA GLY A 106 -11.14 17.12 -12.50
C GLY A 106 -10.19 17.03 -13.69
N ASP A 107 -8.92 16.78 -13.46
CA ASP A 107 -7.86 16.95 -14.48
C ASP A 107 -7.28 15.62 -15.01
N GLU A 108 -7.55 14.50 -14.34
CA GLU A 108 -6.98 13.19 -14.69
C GLU A 108 -8.04 12.10 -14.82
N LEU A 109 -7.75 11.09 -15.65
CA LEU A 109 -8.53 9.85 -15.70
C LEU A 109 -8.13 9.02 -14.49
N VAL A 110 -8.97 9.05 -13.46
CA VAL A 110 -8.71 8.38 -12.18
C VAL A 110 -9.67 7.20 -11.98
N LEU A 111 -9.13 6.09 -11.51
CA LEU A 111 -9.88 4.89 -11.10
C LEU A 111 -10.32 4.98 -9.63
N SER A 112 -9.55 5.70 -8.84
CA SER A 112 -9.71 5.88 -7.40
C SER A 112 -10.63 7.05 -7.04
N ARG A 113 -11.08 7.04 -5.79
CA ARG A 113 -11.92 8.06 -5.17
C ARG A 113 -11.41 8.37 -3.77
N ILE A 114 -11.78 9.54 -3.26
CA ILE A 114 -11.54 9.89 -1.86
C ILE A 114 -12.75 9.42 -1.05
N SER A 115 -12.48 8.70 0.02
CA SER A 115 -13.49 8.19 0.94
C SER A 115 -13.07 8.44 2.39
N GLN A 116 -14.00 8.18 3.31
CA GLN A 116 -13.78 8.25 4.74
C GLN A 116 -13.89 6.82 5.29
N ALA A 117 -12.82 6.35 5.92
CA ALA A 117 -12.75 5.07 6.60
C ALA A 117 -12.87 5.29 8.12
N GLU A 118 -13.62 4.43 8.79
CA GLU A 118 -13.69 4.37 10.26
C GLU A 118 -12.65 3.34 10.71
N ARG A 119 -11.68 3.75 11.53
CA ARG A 119 -10.61 2.85 12.03
C ARG A 119 -10.87 2.41 13.48
N ASP A 120 -11.42 3.30 14.31
CA ASP A 120 -11.81 3.04 15.70
C ASP A 120 -13.13 3.76 16.06
N GLU A 121 -13.72 3.45 17.23
CA GLU A 121 -14.88 4.17 17.79
C GLU A 121 -14.54 5.67 17.92
N ASP A 122 -14.94 6.46 16.93
CA ASP A 122 -14.80 7.93 16.78
C ASP A 122 -13.59 8.45 15.98
N ASP A 123 -12.67 7.60 15.51
CA ASP A 123 -11.55 8.02 14.66
C ASP A 123 -11.80 7.70 13.18
N TYR A 124 -11.95 8.78 12.41
CA TYR A 124 -12.11 8.73 10.97
C TYR A 124 -10.80 9.06 10.28
N MET A 125 -10.48 8.31 9.24
CA MET A 125 -9.35 8.55 8.36
C MET A 125 -9.85 8.86 6.95
N VAL A 126 -9.21 9.83 6.31
CA VAL A 126 -9.41 10.08 4.88
C VAL A 126 -8.47 9.15 4.13
N VAL A 127 -9.02 8.41 3.17
CA VAL A 127 -8.27 7.48 2.35
C VAL A 127 -8.51 7.77 0.87
N VAL A 128 -7.53 7.39 0.05
CA VAL A 128 -7.74 7.18 -1.39
C VAL A 128 -8.00 5.71 -1.57
N GLU A 129 -9.10 5.36 -2.24
CA GLU A 129 -9.46 3.97 -2.51
C GLU A 129 -9.82 3.75 -3.97
N ALA A 130 -9.49 2.58 -4.50
CA ALA A 130 -10.00 2.06 -5.76
C ALA A 130 -10.61 0.68 -5.52
N ALA A 131 -11.65 0.32 -6.28
CA ALA A 131 -12.29 -0.97 -6.15
C ALA A 131 -12.68 -1.56 -7.51
N LEU A 132 -12.58 -2.88 -7.63
CA LEU A 132 -12.98 -3.61 -8.83
C LEU A 132 -13.57 -4.98 -8.47
N PRO A 133 -14.67 -5.41 -9.10
CA PRO A 133 -15.18 -6.78 -8.94
C PRO A 133 -14.07 -7.81 -9.18
N VAL A 134 -13.99 -8.83 -8.33
CA VAL A 134 -12.91 -9.84 -8.39
C VAL A 134 -12.83 -10.48 -9.77
N THR A 135 -13.98 -10.74 -10.41
CA THR A 135 -14.04 -11.34 -11.75
C THR A 135 -13.47 -10.47 -12.87
N MET A 136 -13.27 -9.17 -12.63
CA MET A 136 -12.74 -8.21 -13.60
C MET A 136 -11.26 -7.89 -13.37
N VAL A 137 -10.63 -8.43 -12.32
CA VAL A 137 -9.24 -8.13 -11.98
C VAL A 137 -8.29 -8.73 -13.02
N GLU A 138 -7.56 -7.85 -13.69
CA GLU A 138 -6.39 -8.19 -14.50
C GLU A 138 -5.14 -7.58 -13.86
N PHE A 139 -4.00 -8.26 -13.88
CA PHE A 139 -2.78 -7.78 -13.22
C PHE A 139 -2.33 -6.38 -13.66
N PRO A 140 -2.40 -5.98 -14.95
CA PRO A 140 -2.10 -4.59 -15.33
C PRO A 140 -3.04 -3.57 -14.70
N LEU A 141 -4.32 -3.93 -14.50
CA LEU A 141 -5.31 -3.05 -13.90
C LEU A 141 -5.12 -2.96 -12.38
N LEU A 142 -4.82 -4.08 -11.71
CA LEU A 142 -4.46 -4.09 -10.30
C LEU A 142 -3.16 -3.30 -10.04
N ASP A 143 -2.16 -3.44 -10.90
CA ASP A 143 -0.91 -2.65 -10.84
C ASP A 143 -1.20 -1.16 -10.95
N LEU A 144 -2.08 -0.78 -11.90
CA LEU A 144 -2.50 0.60 -12.07
C LEU A 144 -3.23 1.12 -10.83
N MET A 145 -4.16 0.36 -10.26
CA MET A 145 -4.87 0.73 -9.02
C MET A 145 -3.91 0.95 -7.86
N VAL A 146 -2.98 0.01 -7.61
CA VAL A 146 -1.96 0.11 -6.54
C VAL A 146 -1.12 1.37 -6.72
N ARG A 147 -0.66 1.63 -7.94
CA ARG A 147 0.21 2.78 -8.21
C ARG A 147 -0.54 4.10 -8.11
N GLU A 148 -1.73 4.16 -8.69
CA GLU A 148 -2.56 5.35 -8.69
C GLU A 148 -2.92 5.74 -7.25
N VAL A 149 -3.49 4.82 -6.47
CA VAL A 149 -3.88 5.04 -5.07
C VAL A 149 -2.71 5.55 -4.23
N ALA A 150 -1.55 4.90 -4.31
CA ALA A 150 -0.36 5.30 -3.57
C ALA A 150 0.13 6.72 -3.97
N ASN A 151 0.20 7.02 -5.27
CA ASN A 151 0.70 8.32 -5.72
C ASN A 151 -0.23 9.46 -5.32
N ILE A 152 -1.55 9.28 -5.46
CA ILE A 152 -2.52 10.32 -5.09
C ILE A 152 -2.51 10.54 -3.59
N ALA A 153 -2.52 9.47 -2.80
CA ALA A 153 -2.48 9.63 -1.35
C ALA A 153 -1.16 10.29 -0.90
N ALA A 154 -0.02 9.99 -1.55
CA ALA A 154 1.24 10.67 -1.28
C ALA A 154 1.19 12.17 -1.65
N ASP A 155 0.64 12.51 -2.82
CA ASP A 155 0.51 13.89 -3.28
C ASP A 155 -0.39 14.71 -2.36
N ILE A 156 -1.53 14.14 -1.93
CA ILE A 156 -2.44 14.79 -0.98
C ILE A 156 -1.74 14.92 0.38
N ARG A 157 -1.12 13.85 0.89
CA ARG A 157 -0.41 13.87 2.18
C ARG A 157 0.69 14.93 2.23
N ALA A 158 1.46 15.07 1.14
CA ALA A 158 2.50 16.09 1.01
C ALA A 158 1.92 17.51 1.05
N GLN A 159 0.76 17.73 0.42
CA GLN A 159 0.06 19.03 0.45
C GLN A 159 -0.49 19.37 1.84
N LEU A 160 -0.90 18.36 2.61
CA LEU A 160 -1.38 18.54 3.98
C LEU A 160 -0.27 18.86 5.00
N GLY A 161 1.01 18.77 4.61
CA GLY A 161 2.13 18.91 5.54
C GLY A 161 2.27 17.72 6.50
N ASN A 162 1.59 16.61 6.24
CA ASN A 162 1.71 15.34 6.99
C ASN A 162 2.95 14.53 6.55
N GLY A 163 3.99 15.22 6.05
CA GLY A 163 5.11 14.65 5.29
C GLY A 163 6.14 13.84 6.09
N ASP A 164 6.06 13.79 7.43
CA ASP A 164 7.04 13.09 8.27
C ASP A 164 6.36 12.33 9.43
N THR A 165 5.80 11.15 9.16
CA THR A 165 5.49 10.18 10.23
C THR A 165 5.78 8.73 9.84
N ALA A 166 6.75 8.48 8.94
CA ALA A 166 7.14 7.12 8.56
C ALA A 166 8.64 6.82 8.68
N ALA A 167 9.44 7.74 9.22
CA ALA A 167 10.83 7.51 9.56
C ALA A 167 11.17 8.34 10.81
N GLU A 168 12.08 7.83 11.65
CA GLU A 168 12.52 8.36 12.96
C GLU A 168 11.74 7.83 14.18
N GLU A 169 12.12 6.63 14.65
CA GLU A 169 12.72 6.43 15.99
C GLU A 169 13.71 5.25 15.91
N ASP A 170 14.82 5.45 15.18
CA ASP A 170 16.12 4.86 15.55
C ASP A 170 16.95 6.09 15.95
N ASP A 171 16.93 6.46 17.23
CA ASP A 171 17.95 7.35 17.78
C ASP A 171 18.75 6.56 18.80
N ASP A 172 19.92 6.15 18.33
CA ASP A 172 21.06 5.69 19.11
C ASP A 172 21.41 6.77 20.15
N GLU A 173 21.09 6.54 21.43
CA GLU A 173 21.88 7.12 22.51
C GLU A 173 22.92 6.07 22.97
N GLU A 174 24.00 5.95 22.20
CA GLU A 174 25.29 5.46 22.70
C GLU A 174 26.14 6.65 23.18
N GLU A 175 26.95 6.35 24.20
CA GLU A 175 27.99 7.13 24.90
C GLU A 175 27.55 7.97 26.12
N ASP A 176 28.19 7.92 27.29
CA ASP A 176 29.23 7.06 27.91
C ASP A 176 29.30 7.50 29.41
N PRO A 177 30.34 7.22 30.22
CA PRO A 177 30.27 6.64 31.55
C PRO A 177 30.39 7.70 32.67
N GLU A 178 30.05 7.39 33.91
CA GLU A 178 30.79 7.90 35.09
C GLU A 178 30.31 7.22 36.38
N ASP A 179 31.24 6.46 36.96
CA ASP A 179 31.52 6.32 38.39
C ASP A 179 30.44 6.74 39.40
N GLU A 180 29.90 5.77 40.15
CA GLU A 180 29.76 5.91 41.60
C GLU A 180 30.08 4.56 42.27
N GLU A 181 31.32 4.41 42.72
CA GLU A 181 31.65 3.58 43.88
C GLU A 181 31.03 4.24 45.13
N GLU A 182 30.14 3.55 45.84
CA GLU A 182 30.09 3.51 47.32
C GLU A 182 29.61 2.14 47.82
#